data_AF-A0A7H4MXT0-F1
#
_entry.id   AF-A0A7H4MXT0-F1
#
_cell.length_a   1.000
_cell.length_b   1.000
_cell.length_c   1.000
_cell.angle_alpha   90.00
_cell.angle_beta   90.00
_cell.angle_gamma   90.00
#
_symmetry.space_group_name_H-M   'P 1'
#
loop_
_entity.id
_entity.type
_entity.pdbx_description
1 polymer ?
#
loop_
_entity_poly.entity_id
_entity_poly.type
_entity_poly.pdbx_seq_one_letter_code
_entity_poly.pdbx_strand_id
1 'polypeptide(L)'
;MKNFRRQSIAEFDDISSIDNYHRALAEGFSEQQALGFINQRSRDNSRTPFPWSDSANGGFNRGARPWLAFSAADFSVNAQSQINDADSVFAFYQKMIALRNKHYPQTLIYGSFAAIEDVDDRIIAYERRTATERFISITNLSAQPLPLRSRRVRLSSIIMPTLRLP
;
A
#
# COMPACT_ATOMS: atom_id res chain seq x y z
N MET A 1 2.26 -3.17 -4.48
CA MET A 1 1.86 -4.54 -4.84
C MET A 1 0.36 -4.49 -5.11
N LYS A 2 -0.12 -5.02 -6.25
CA LYS A 2 -1.55 -5.04 -6.57
C LYS A 2 -2.15 -6.35 -6.03
N ASN A 3 -3.42 -6.34 -5.64
CA ASN A 3 -4.11 -7.61 -5.41
C ASN A 3 -4.23 -8.37 -6.73
N PHE A 4 -3.96 -9.66 -6.70
CA PHE A 4 -4.02 -10.53 -7.87
C PHE A 4 -5.34 -11.28 -7.90
N ARG A 5 -6.04 -11.22 -9.04
CA ARG A 5 -7.29 -11.95 -9.22
C ARG A 5 -7.00 -13.33 -9.83
N ARG A 6 -7.04 -14.35 -8.97
CA ARG A 6 -6.95 -15.77 -9.32
C ARG A 6 -8.24 -16.30 -9.89
N GLN A 7 -8.14 -17.26 -10.81
CA GLN A 7 -9.29 -17.84 -11.52
C GLN A 7 -9.73 -19.19 -10.94
N SER A 8 -8.87 -19.84 -10.15
CA SER A 8 -9.15 -21.14 -9.54
C SER A 8 -8.68 -21.20 -8.10
N ILE A 9 -9.35 -22.01 -7.27
CA ILE A 9 -8.93 -22.25 -5.88
C ILE A 9 -7.54 -22.91 -5.81
N ALA A 10 -7.16 -23.66 -6.85
CA ALA A 10 -5.84 -24.31 -6.95
C ALA A 10 -4.67 -23.32 -7.12
N GLU A 11 -4.95 -22.03 -7.35
CA GLU A 11 -3.93 -20.97 -7.43
C GLU A 11 -3.63 -20.33 -6.07
N PHE A 12 -4.33 -20.74 -5.02
CA PHE A 12 -4.12 -20.33 -3.63
C PHE A 12 -3.29 -21.39 -2.89
N ASP A 13 -2.51 -20.94 -1.92
CA ASP A 13 -1.72 -21.79 -1.01
C ASP A 13 -2.14 -21.58 0.46
N ASP A 14 -2.87 -20.51 0.75
CA ASP A 14 -3.39 -20.24 2.09
C ASP A 14 -4.49 -21.23 2.50
N ILE A 15 -4.17 -22.14 3.42
CA ILE A 15 -5.09 -23.14 3.98
C ILE A 15 -6.43 -22.51 4.41
N SER A 16 -6.38 -21.38 5.12
CA SER A 16 -7.61 -20.69 5.55
C SER A 16 -8.46 -20.19 4.38
N SER A 17 -7.83 -19.74 3.29
CA SER A 17 -8.53 -19.33 2.07
C SER A 17 -9.21 -20.53 1.40
N ILE A 18 -8.55 -21.68 1.37
CA ILE A 18 -9.06 -22.94 0.83
C ILE A 18 -10.25 -23.43 1.66
N ASP A 19 -10.12 -23.47 2.98
CA ASP A 19 -11.21 -23.87 3.88
C ASP A 19 -12.43 -22.94 3.75
N ASN A 20 -12.19 -21.63 3.67
CA ASN A 20 -13.26 -20.65 3.49
C ASN A 20 -13.96 -20.78 2.13
N TYR A 21 -13.24 -21.14 1.07
CA TYR A 21 -13.84 -21.43 -0.23
C TYR A 21 -14.81 -22.61 -0.11
N HIS A 22 -14.36 -23.74 0.44
CA HIS A 22 -15.20 -24.93 0.59
C HIS A 22 -16.38 -24.70 1.53
N ARG A 23 -16.19 -23.92 2.60
CA ARG A 23 -17.28 -23.50 3.49
C ARG A 23 -18.33 -22.67 2.75
N ALA A 24 -17.91 -21.70 1.94
CA ALA A 24 -18.85 -20.90 1.15
C ALA A 24 -19.67 -21.77 0.18
N LEU A 25 -19.05 -22.78 -0.44
CA LEU A 25 -19.79 -23.75 -1.27
C LEU A 25 -20.82 -24.53 -0.44
N ALA A 26 -20.45 -25.01 0.74
CA ALA A 26 -21.36 -25.71 1.65
C ALA A 26 -22.52 -24.83 2.16
N GLU A 27 -22.32 -23.52 2.23
CA GLU A 27 -23.35 -22.53 2.57
C GLU A 27 -24.24 -22.14 1.38
N GLY A 28 -24.00 -22.70 0.19
CA GLY A 28 -24.84 -22.52 -1.00
C GLY A 28 -24.40 -21.41 -1.95
N PHE A 29 -23.21 -20.83 -1.76
CA PHE A 29 -22.66 -19.89 -2.72
C PHE A 29 -22.12 -20.61 -3.96
N SER A 30 -22.21 -19.97 -5.13
CA SER A 30 -21.57 -20.47 -6.34
C SER A 30 -20.04 -20.41 -6.24
N GLU A 31 -19.34 -21.22 -7.03
CA GLU A 31 -17.87 -21.17 -7.14
C GLU A 31 -17.38 -19.77 -7.47
N GLN A 32 -18.06 -19.05 -8.36
CA GLN A 32 -17.71 -17.68 -8.74
C GLN A 32 -17.81 -16.71 -7.56
N GLN A 33 -18.87 -16.81 -6.75
CA GLN A 33 -19.03 -15.99 -5.54
C GLN A 33 -17.98 -16.33 -4.50
N ALA A 34 -17.78 -17.62 -4.22
CA ALA A 34 -16.77 -18.10 -3.28
C ALA A 34 -15.37 -17.61 -3.69
N LEU A 35 -14.96 -17.82 -4.95
CA LEU A 35 -13.70 -17.30 -5.52
C LEU A 35 -13.61 -15.77 -5.40
N GLY A 36 -14.71 -15.05 -5.62
CA GLY A 36 -14.78 -13.60 -5.45
C GLY A 36 -14.48 -13.17 -4.00
N PHE A 37 -15.07 -13.84 -3.02
CA PHE A 37 -14.83 -13.56 -1.60
C PHE A 37 -13.38 -13.79 -1.20
N ILE A 38 -12.81 -14.91 -1.67
CA ILE A 38 -11.44 -15.30 -1.34
C ILE A 38 -10.42 -14.38 -2.02
N ASN A 39 -10.61 -14.02 -3.29
CA ASN A 39 -9.73 -13.07 -3.98
C ASN A 39 -9.62 -11.72 -3.26
N GLN A 40 -10.70 -11.25 -2.63
CA GLN A 40 -10.71 -9.98 -1.89
C GLN A 40 -9.99 -10.06 -0.54
N ARG A 41 -9.93 -11.24 0.09
CA ARG A 41 -9.57 -11.38 1.51
C ARG A 41 -8.34 -12.25 1.77
N SER A 42 -7.92 -13.04 0.79
CA SER A 42 -6.83 -13.99 0.97
C SER A 42 -5.53 -13.29 1.33
N ARG A 43 -4.83 -13.88 2.30
CA ARG A 43 -3.49 -13.45 2.72
C ARG A 43 -2.44 -13.68 1.63
N ASP A 44 -2.72 -14.55 0.66
CA ASP A 44 -1.82 -14.79 -0.47
C ASP A 44 -1.63 -13.56 -1.36
N ASN A 45 -2.53 -12.56 -1.27
CA ASN A 45 -2.34 -11.28 -1.94
C ASN A 45 -1.07 -10.53 -1.49
N SER A 46 -0.62 -10.73 -0.25
CA SER A 46 0.63 -10.15 0.26
C SER A 46 1.81 -11.11 0.22
N ARG A 47 1.62 -12.35 -0.27
CA ARG A 47 2.66 -13.39 -0.33
C ARG A 47 3.16 -13.65 -1.75
N THR A 48 2.59 -12.99 -2.76
CA THR A 48 3.08 -13.11 -4.15
C THR A 48 4.57 -12.77 -4.20
N PRO A 49 5.37 -13.46 -5.01
CA PRO A 49 6.80 -13.20 -5.06
C PRO A 49 7.11 -11.73 -5.39
N PHE A 50 8.17 -11.21 -4.78
CA PHE A 50 8.52 -9.79 -4.87
C PHE A 50 9.23 -9.49 -6.20
N PRO A 51 8.80 -8.47 -6.97
CA PRO A 51 9.45 -8.08 -8.22
C PRO A 51 10.68 -7.19 -7.94
N TRP A 52 11.86 -7.77 -8.01
CA TRP A 52 13.15 -7.08 -7.89
C TRP A 52 13.52 -6.29 -9.16
N SER A 53 13.22 -6.83 -10.33
CA SER A 53 13.59 -6.29 -11.65
C SER A 53 12.53 -6.63 -12.71
N ASP A 54 12.79 -6.28 -13.98
CA ASP A 54 11.99 -6.65 -15.17
C ASP A 54 12.48 -7.94 -15.86
N SER A 55 13.52 -8.58 -15.32
CA SER A 55 14.04 -9.87 -15.79
C SER A 55 13.09 -11.04 -15.49
N ALA A 56 13.46 -12.25 -15.93
CA ALA A 56 12.69 -13.47 -15.71
C ALA A 56 12.20 -13.62 -14.26
N ASN A 57 10.90 -13.89 -14.08
CA ASN A 57 10.23 -13.94 -12.78
C ASN A 57 10.49 -12.70 -11.90
N GLY A 58 10.56 -11.52 -12.51
CA GLY A 58 10.82 -10.26 -11.82
C GLY A 58 12.12 -10.28 -11.01
N GLY A 59 13.11 -11.08 -11.39
CA GLY A 59 14.35 -11.27 -10.62
C GLY A 59 14.22 -12.06 -9.32
N PHE A 60 13.05 -12.64 -9.02
CA PHE A 60 12.82 -13.44 -7.80
C PHE A 60 13.60 -14.77 -7.81
N ASN A 61 13.71 -15.41 -8.98
CA ASN A 61 14.47 -16.64 -9.16
C ASN A 61 14.98 -16.75 -10.60
N ARG A 62 15.72 -17.82 -10.93
CA ARG A 62 16.34 -18.04 -12.25
C ARG A 62 15.42 -18.74 -13.27
N GLY A 63 14.11 -18.50 -13.21
CA GLY A 63 13.12 -19.06 -14.15
C GLY A 63 12.37 -20.30 -13.67
N ALA A 64 12.60 -20.76 -12.43
CA ALA A 64 11.80 -21.83 -11.84
C ALA A 64 10.36 -21.37 -11.59
N ARG A 65 9.37 -22.26 -11.75
CA ARG A 65 7.97 -21.94 -11.44
C ARG A 65 7.84 -21.55 -9.96
N PRO A 66 7.42 -20.33 -9.62
CA PRO A 66 7.23 -19.94 -8.23
C PRO A 66 6.06 -20.70 -7.61
N TRP A 67 6.09 -20.85 -6.28
CA TRP A 67 5.03 -21.49 -5.49
C TRP A 67 3.69 -20.74 -5.58
N LEU A 68 3.72 -19.41 -5.67
CA LEU A 68 2.58 -18.55 -5.97
C LEU A 68 2.84 -17.70 -7.22
N ALA A 69 1.81 -17.48 -8.02
CA ALA A 69 1.89 -16.56 -9.16
C ALA A 69 2.22 -15.12 -8.71
N PHE A 70 2.85 -14.36 -9.61
CA PHE A 70 3.06 -12.94 -9.42
C PHE A 70 1.75 -12.16 -9.50
N SER A 71 1.69 -11.02 -8.82
CA SER A 71 0.52 -10.14 -8.87
C SER A 71 0.37 -9.32 -10.15
N ALA A 72 1.44 -9.18 -10.92
CA ALA A 72 1.45 -8.55 -12.24
C ALA A 72 2.41 -9.30 -13.16
N ALA A 73 2.03 -9.47 -14.42
CA ALA A 73 2.82 -10.22 -15.40
C ALA A 73 3.92 -9.39 -16.08
N ASP A 74 3.78 -8.07 -16.08
CA ASP A 74 4.63 -7.12 -16.80
C ASP A 74 5.82 -6.60 -15.98
N PHE A 75 5.84 -6.87 -14.67
CA PHE A 75 6.84 -6.36 -13.72
C PHE A 75 7.10 -4.83 -13.84
N SER A 76 6.12 -4.06 -14.31
CA SER A 76 6.28 -2.62 -14.55
C SER A 76 6.55 -1.81 -13.28
N VAL A 77 6.14 -2.32 -12.12
CA VAL A 77 6.49 -1.80 -10.80
C VAL A 77 7.39 -2.81 -10.10
N ASN A 78 8.69 -2.54 -10.09
CA ASN A 78 9.72 -3.38 -9.48
C ASN A 78 10.78 -2.54 -8.73
N ALA A 79 11.59 -3.16 -7.87
CA ALA A 79 12.58 -2.43 -7.07
C ALA A 79 13.62 -1.67 -7.91
N GLN A 80 14.16 -2.30 -8.95
CA GLN A 80 15.14 -1.68 -9.86
C GLN A 80 14.61 -0.37 -10.46
N SER A 81 13.35 -0.34 -10.90
CA SER A 81 12.70 0.84 -11.45
C SER A 81 12.46 1.95 -10.41
N GLN A 82 12.31 1.60 -9.13
CA GLN A 82 11.95 2.54 -8.07
C GLN A 82 13.18 3.16 -7.38
N ILE A 83 14.32 2.45 -7.30
CA ILE A 83 15.50 2.90 -6.52
C ILE A 83 16.10 4.20 -7.06
N ASN A 84 16.12 4.40 -8.38
CA ASN A 84 16.72 5.57 -9.02
C ASN A 84 15.69 6.63 -9.43
N ASP A 85 14.41 6.40 -9.17
CA ASP A 85 13.33 7.34 -9.43
C ASP A 85 13.05 8.17 -8.17
N ALA A 86 13.34 9.47 -8.23
CA ALA A 86 13.17 10.40 -7.11
C ALA A 86 11.70 10.65 -6.73
N ASP A 87 10.78 10.34 -7.65
CA ASP A 87 9.33 10.41 -7.51
C ASP A 87 8.72 9.02 -7.31
N SER A 88 9.53 8.03 -6.92
CA SER A 88 9.04 6.68 -6.64
C SER A 88 8.46 6.53 -5.24
N VAL A 89 7.67 5.49 -5.03
CA VAL A 89 7.18 5.15 -3.68
C VAL A 89 8.36 4.80 -2.77
N PHE A 90 9.40 4.15 -3.31
CA PHE A 90 10.62 3.84 -2.56
C PHE A 90 11.29 5.13 -2.04
N ALA A 91 11.53 6.11 -2.91
CA ALA A 91 12.13 7.39 -2.55
C ALA A 91 11.26 8.17 -1.55
N PHE A 92 9.93 8.12 -1.71
CA PHE A 92 9.00 8.69 -0.74
C PHE A 92 9.18 8.08 0.66
N TYR A 93 9.22 6.75 0.79
CA TYR A 93 9.45 6.10 2.09
C TYR A 93 10.82 6.45 2.68
N GLN A 94 11.88 6.54 1.88
CA GLN A 94 13.19 7.00 2.36
C GLN A 94 13.11 8.42 2.93
N LYS A 95 12.45 9.35 2.23
CA LYS A 95 12.23 10.73 2.70
C LYS A 95 11.44 10.73 4.01
N MET A 96 10.37 9.94 4.13
CA MET A 96 9.55 9.86 5.35
C MET A 96 10.31 9.26 6.54
N ILE A 97 11.10 8.21 6.32
CA ILE A 97 11.96 7.60 7.34
C ILE A 97 13.01 8.62 7.81
N ALA A 98 13.65 9.34 6.88
CA ALA A 98 14.61 10.38 7.22
C ALA A 98 13.96 11.54 7.99
N LEU A 99 12.76 11.96 7.60
CA LEU A 99 11.99 12.99 8.29
C LEU A 99 11.74 12.57 9.75
N ARG A 100 11.25 11.34 9.95
CA ARG A 100 10.93 10.79 11.28
C ARG A 100 12.18 10.58 12.14
N ASN A 101 13.24 10.00 11.60
CA ASN A 101 14.35 9.49 12.41
C ASN A 101 15.54 10.45 12.49
N LYS A 102 15.75 11.29 11.47
CA LYS A 102 16.93 12.15 11.36
C LYS A 102 16.61 13.62 11.53
N HIS A 103 15.57 14.11 10.85
CA HIS A 103 15.29 15.55 10.81
C HIS A 103 14.44 16.03 11.99
N TYR A 104 13.40 15.28 12.36
CA TYR A 104 12.44 15.68 13.39
C TYR A 104 12.06 14.56 14.37
N PRO A 105 13.03 13.82 14.95
CA PRO A 105 12.72 12.69 15.83
C PRO A 105 11.98 13.10 17.09
N GLN A 106 12.29 14.26 17.68
CA GLN A 106 11.60 14.71 18.89
C GLN A 106 10.11 14.89 18.65
N THR A 107 9.73 15.57 17.56
CA THR A 107 8.33 15.87 17.28
C THR A 107 7.58 14.69 16.64
N LEU A 108 8.20 13.93 15.73
CA LEU A 108 7.53 12.84 15.02
C LEU A 108 7.55 11.49 15.75
N ILE A 109 8.46 11.27 16.70
CA ILE A 109 8.49 10.07 17.54
C ILE A 109 7.79 10.34 18.87
N TYR A 110 8.21 11.38 19.60
CA TYR A 110 7.79 11.63 20.98
C TYR A 110 6.76 12.76 21.13
N GLY A 111 6.56 13.59 20.12
CA GLY A 111 5.60 14.69 20.17
C GLY A 111 4.18 14.22 20.44
N SER A 112 3.44 14.98 21.23
CA SER A 112 2.03 14.72 21.52
C SER A 112 1.21 14.67 20.23
N PHE A 113 0.22 13.78 20.21
CA PHE A 113 -0.71 13.61 19.10
C PHE A 113 -2.04 14.31 19.42
N ALA A 114 -2.61 14.99 18.43
CA ALA A 114 -4.01 15.41 18.48
C ALA A 114 -4.64 15.26 17.09
N ALA A 115 -5.85 14.68 17.04
CA ALA A 115 -6.63 14.66 15.81
C ALA A 115 -7.06 16.08 15.44
N ILE A 116 -7.16 16.37 14.16
CA ILE A 116 -7.78 17.59 13.67
C ILE A 116 -9.19 17.21 13.25
N GLU A 117 -10.15 17.63 14.08
CA GLU A 117 -11.58 17.45 13.85
C GLU A 117 -12.08 18.50 12.82
N ASP A 118 -13.33 18.39 12.39
CA ASP A 118 -13.95 19.27 11.37
C ASP A 118 -13.28 19.25 9.98
N VAL A 119 -12.74 18.08 9.58
CA VAL A 119 -12.31 17.81 8.21
C VAL A 119 -13.37 17.01 7.45
N ASP A 120 -13.29 17.02 6.12
CA ASP A 120 -14.14 16.17 5.26
C ASP A 120 -13.91 14.68 5.59
N ASP A 121 -14.95 13.85 5.53
CA ASP A 121 -14.89 12.41 5.87
C ASP A 121 -13.85 11.60 5.07
N ARG A 122 -13.40 12.14 3.93
CA ARG A 122 -12.35 11.55 3.09
C ARG A 122 -10.94 11.96 3.50
N ILE A 123 -10.80 12.83 4.49
CA ILE A 123 -9.53 13.36 4.97
C ILE A 123 -9.21 12.78 6.34
N ILE A 124 -7.99 12.24 6.49
CA ILE A 124 -7.40 12.02 7.81
C ILE A 124 -6.41 13.14 8.07
N ALA A 125 -6.64 13.90 9.14
CA ALA A 125 -5.74 14.97 9.56
C ALA A 125 -5.42 14.89 11.05
N TYR A 126 -4.16 15.13 11.39
CA TYR A 126 -3.71 15.16 12.78
C TYR A 126 -2.46 16.01 12.93
N GLU A 127 -2.18 16.44 14.15
CA GLU A 127 -0.95 17.10 14.51
C GLU A 127 -0.04 16.24 15.40
N ARG A 128 1.27 16.46 15.23
CA ARG A 128 2.31 16.03 16.16
C ARG A 128 3.03 17.28 16.66
N ARG A 129 3.11 17.47 17.98
CA ARG A 129 3.70 18.70 18.53
C ARG A 129 4.55 18.49 19.78
N THR A 130 5.58 19.33 19.90
CA THR A 130 6.36 19.60 21.11
C THR A 130 6.11 21.05 21.53
N ALA A 131 6.86 21.56 22.52
CA ALA A 131 6.76 22.96 22.92
C ALA A 131 7.25 23.95 21.83
N THR A 132 8.15 23.51 20.94
CA THR A 132 8.84 24.37 19.98
C THR A 132 8.51 24.05 18.52
N GLU A 133 7.91 22.90 18.25
CA GLU A 133 7.65 22.42 16.90
C GLU A 133 6.27 21.79 16.75
N ARG A 134 5.70 21.93 15.56
CA ARG A 134 4.38 21.41 15.20
C ARG A 134 4.39 20.91 13.76
N PHE A 135 3.93 19.67 13.57
CA PHE A 135 3.67 19.05 12.28
C PHE A 135 2.17 18.81 12.13
N ILE A 136 1.66 19.10 10.94
CA ILE A 136 0.28 18.76 10.56
C ILE A 136 0.38 17.75 9.41
N SER A 137 -0.16 16.56 9.62
CA SER A 137 -0.32 15.54 8.58
C SER A 137 -1.74 15.62 8.04
N ILE A 138 -1.88 15.62 6.72
CA ILE A 138 -3.17 15.64 6.02
C ILE A 138 -3.10 14.61 4.90
N THR A 139 -3.99 13.63 4.93
CA THR A 139 -4.06 12.55 3.95
C THR A 139 -5.45 12.56 3.32
N ASN A 140 -5.50 12.75 2.00
CA ASN A 140 -6.72 12.55 1.21
C ASN A 140 -6.84 11.08 0.82
N LEU A 141 -7.87 10.41 1.32
CA LEU A 141 -8.16 9.00 1.04
C LEU A 141 -9.10 8.80 -0.16
N SER A 142 -9.34 9.87 -0.94
CA SER A 142 -10.14 9.80 -2.16
C SER A 142 -9.32 10.06 -3.42
N ALA A 143 -9.84 9.62 -4.56
CA ALA A 143 -9.27 9.91 -5.87
C ALA A 143 -9.55 11.34 -6.37
N GLN A 144 -10.40 12.10 -5.67
CA GLN A 144 -10.78 13.45 -6.07
C GLN A 144 -9.97 14.50 -5.30
N PRO A 145 -9.49 15.56 -5.97
CA PRO A 145 -8.92 16.71 -5.28
C PRO A 145 -9.95 17.33 -4.33
N LEU A 146 -9.52 17.66 -3.11
CA LEU A 146 -10.35 18.33 -2.11
C LEU A 146 -9.74 19.67 -1.71
N PRO A 147 -10.56 20.73 -1.57
CA PRO A 147 -10.04 22.04 -1.20
C PRO A 147 -9.57 22.05 0.26
N LEU A 148 -8.32 22.44 0.47
CA LEU A 148 -7.79 22.71 1.82
C LEU A 148 -8.32 24.06 2.30
N ARG A 149 -9.12 24.06 3.38
CA ARG A 149 -9.72 25.29 3.94
C ARG A 149 -8.78 26.10 4.86
N SER A 150 -7.48 25.79 4.90
CA SER A 150 -6.53 26.42 5.84
C SER A 150 -5.90 27.70 5.29
N ARG A 151 -5.86 28.77 6.12
CA ARG A 151 -5.38 30.11 5.72
C ARG A 151 -3.88 30.37 5.93
N ARG A 152 -3.11 29.55 6.64
CA ARG A 152 -1.64 29.75 6.79
C ARG A 152 -0.92 28.44 7.12
N VAL A 153 -0.51 27.70 6.10
CA VAL A 153 0.45 26.58 6.26
C VAL A 153 1.64 26.88 5.36
N ARG A 154 2.86 26.94 5.93
CA ARG A 154 4.07 26.75 5.12
C ARG A 154 4.13 25.26 4.81
N LEU A 155 3.63 24.87 3.66
CA LEU A 155 3.66 23.49 3.20
C LEU A 155 5.07 23.16 2.70
N SER A 156 5.85 22.41 3.48
CA SER A 156 6.79 21.47 2.90
C SER A 156 6.00 20.20 2.57
N SER A 157 5.37 20.16 1.39
CA SER A 157 4.60 18.98 0.99
C SER A 157 5.55 17.88 0.53
N ILE A 158 5.68 16.82 1.33
CA ILE A 158 6.14 15.54 0.81
C ILE A 158 4.90 14.85 0.25
N ILE A 159 4.69 14.98 -1.07
CA ILE A 159 3.56 14.38 -1.76
C ILE A 159 3.90 12.91 -2.01
N MET A 160 3.02 12.01 -1.59
CA MET A 160 3.12 10.61 -2.01
C MET A 160 2.92 10.60 -3.52
N PRO A 161 3.89 10.10 -4.31
CA PRO A 161 3.73 10.05 -5.73
C PRO A 161 2.52 9.21 -6.07
N THR A 162 1.66 9.75 -6.93
CA THR A 162 0.57 8.95 -7.50
C THR A 162 1.25 7.86 -8.32
N LEU A 163 1.12 6.60 -7.91
CA LEU A 163 1.37 5.50 -8.81
C LEU A 163 0.41 5.70 -9.98
N ARG A 164 0.92 6.20 -11.11
CA ARG A 164 0.19 6.20 -12.38
C ARG A 164 0.09 4.74 -12.77
N LEU A 165 -0.97 4.11 -12.30
CA LEU A 165 -1.35 2.78 -12.76
C LEU A 165 -1.92 3.00 -14.18
N PRO A 166 -1.39 2.31 -15.21
CA PRO A 166 -2.07 2.26 -16.49
C PRO A 166 -3.46 1.63 -16.35
#